data_AF-A0AAN2YEU0-F1
#
_entry.id   AF-A0AAN2YEU0-F1
#
_cell.length_a   1.000
_cell.length_b   1.000
_cell.length_c   1.000
_cell.angle_alpha   90.00
_cell.angle_beta   90.00
_cell.angle_gamma   90.00
#
_symmetry.space_group_name_H-M   'P 1'
#
loop_
_entity.id
_entity.type
_entity.pdbx_description
1 polymer ?
#
loop_
_entity_poly.entity_id
_entity_poly.type
_entity_poly.pdbx_seq_one_letter_code
_entity_poly.pdbx_strand_id
1 'polypeptide(L)'
;MKKIFLIFFLSCFLLNAKEQKLVDVKPVENFYPKLSVQECNTNCLFDLLESRLYLSFLSEFADQNDQFLSNVYAKLLNSITDFEKNVQKITSVKLAIIIPEKTIKSYSNTIINSSIAYLLRQRAEIKVKVFLTGTEDSDKIRAALDAAQAQGYQYAIAGFTLKGANELKNYSGNMKIFIPTIHKNNIQISNQNIIFGSIDYDAQIATLLSKSNANIAIFSDGSALSSNLNSRILAQNNNARIYTIEGEKLDFSRLLRSQGGVNNASIFFNTPLIKTALASSQLRIYNIHPYVLLSTQINYNPTFLSLTQQGDRENFIIANSINNHDDNLVYLNEIFNQSIDYNWIAYATSIGVDYFYTEFLNKKSESLFDEKIKNSQVDYKVRLMQGKQASFEELK
;
A
#
# COMPACT_ATOMS: atom_id res chain seq x y z
N MET A 1 5.83 -79.36 -27.91
CA MET A 1 5.84 -78.12 -28.74
C MET A 1 5.59 -76.83 -27.93
N LYS A 2 4.74 -76.81 -26.89
CA LYS A 2 4.49 -75.59 -26.06
C LYS A 2 5.68 -75.05 -25.25
N LYS A 3 6.64 -75.90 -24.83
CA LYS A 3 7.80 -75.46 -24.03
C LYS A 3 8.89 -74.74 -24.82
N ILE A 4 9.01 -75.00 -26.12
CA ILE A 4 10.02 -74.36 -26.99
C ILE A 4 9.60 -72.93 -27.36
N PHE A 5 8.31 -72.70 -27.57
CA PHE A 5 7.76 -71.36 -27.83
C PHE A 5 7.91 -70.41 -26.64
N LEU A 6 7.84 -70.92 -25.40
CA LEU A 6 7.99 -70.12 -24.20
C LEU A 6 9.43 -69.63 -24.01
N ILE A 7 10.42 -70.45 -24.37
CA ILE A 7 11.85 -70.10 -24.28
C ILE A 7 12.20 -69.06 -25.35
N PHE A 8 11.64 -69.17 -26.55
CA PHE A 8 11.85 -68.21 -27.63
C PHE A 8 11.19 -66.84 -27.34
N PHE A 9 10.06 -66.83 -26.63
CA PHE A 9 9.43 -65.58 -26.19
C PHE A 9 10.21 -64.91 -25.04
N LEU A 10 10.83 -65.68 -24.14
CA LEU A 10 11.64 -65.13 -23.05
C LEU A 10 12.95 -64.49 -23.54
N SER A 11 13.55 -65.01 -24.61
CA SER A 11 14.79 -64.44 -25.19
C SER A 11 14.58 -63.08 -25.86
N CYS A 12 13.38 -62.79 -26.38
CA CYS A 12 13.07 -61.50 -26.99
C CYS A 12 12.93 -60.35 -25.96
N PHE A 13 12.65 -60.65 -24.69
CA PHE A 13 12.56 -59.63 -23.64
C PHE A 13 13.93 -59.19 -23.10
N LEU A 14 14.97 -60.03 -23.22
CA LEU A 14 16.32 -59.67 -22.80
C LEU A 14 17.04 -58.75 -23.80
N LEU A 15 16.60 -58.71 -25.06
CA LEU A 15 17.19 -57.85 -26.10
C LEU A 15 16.70 -56.39 -26.07
N ASN A 16 15.76 -56.05 -25.18
CA ASN A 16 15.23 -54.69 -25.00
C ASN A 16 15.53 -54.08 -23.61
N ALA A 17 16.49 -54.64 -22.88
CA ALA A 17 16.93 -54.05 -21.62
C ALA A 17 17.71 -52.75 -21.90
N LYS A 18 17.02 -51.60 -21.82
CA LYS A 18 17.69 -50.28 -21.80
C LYS A 18 18.46 -50.15 -20.49
N GLU A 19 19.78 -50.03 -20.60
CA GLU A 19 20.65 -49.71 -19.47
C GLU A 19 20.32 -48.27 -19.01
N GLN A 20 19.70 -48.14 -17.83
CA GLN A 20 19.54 -46.84 -17.19
C GLN A 20 20.85 -46.48 -16.49
N LYS A 21 21.77 -45.84 -17.21
CA LYS A 21 22.87 -45.13 -16.57
C LYS A 21 22.31 -43.90 -15.87
N LEU A 22 22.37 -43.89 -14.54
CA LEU A 22 22.22 -42.66 -13.78
C LEU A 22 23.28 -41.69 -14.28
N VAL A 23 22.85 -40.54 -14.77
CA VAL A 23 23.76 -39.46 -15.12
C VAL A 23 24.43 -39.03 -13.82
N ASP A 24 25.76 -39.12 -13.76
CA ASP A 24 26.55 -38.56 -12.66
C ASP A 24 26.54 -37.03 -12.78
N VAL A 25 25.37 -36.45 -12.50
CA VAL A 25 25.25 -35.00 -12.33
C VAL A 25 25.82 -34.73 -10.95
N LYS A 26 27.06 -34.21 -10.93
CA LYS A 26 27.60 -33.63 -9.70
C LYS A 26 26.53 -32.69 -9.10
N PRO A 27 26.29 -32.75 -7.78
CA PRO A 27 25.36 -31.83 -7.12
C PRO A 27 25.69 -30.39 -7.53
N VAL A 28 24.66 -29.55 -7.65
CA VAL A 28 24.88 -28.12 -7.92
C VAL A 28 25.76 -27.57 -6.80
N GLU A 29 27.01 -27.25 -7.12
CA GLU A 29 27.90 -26.52 -6.23
C GLU A 29 27.52 -25.05 -6.29
N ASN A 30 27.32 -24.43 -5.12
CA ASN A 30 27.05 -23.01 -5.03
C ASN A 30 28.28 -22.24 -5.51
N PHE A 31 28.18 -21.64 -6.70
CA PHE A 31 29.26 -20.89 -7.32
C PHE A 31 29.06 -19.40 -7.04
N TYR A 32 29.95 -18.82 -6.25
CA TYR A 32 30.03 -17.37 -6.04
C TYR A 32 31.02 -16.79 -7.06
N PRO A 33 30.56 -16.04 -8.07
CA PRO A 33 31.45 -15.54 -9.11
C PRO A 33 32.45 -14.56 -8.51
N LYS A 34 33.74 -14.90 -8.64
CA LYS A 34 34.84 -14.01 -8.27
C LYS A 34 34.91 -12.87 -9.29
N LEU A 35 34.49 -11.67 -8.87
CA LEU A 35 34.43 -10.48 -9.73
C LEU A 35 35.77 -9.72 -9.78
N SER A 36 36.68 -9.98 -8.84
CA SER A 36 37.98 -9.33 -8.80
C SER A 36 39.06 -10.18 -9.48
N VAL A 37 39.98 -9.51 -10.17
CA VAL A 37 41.13 -10.13 -10.86
C VAL A 37 42.34 -10.26 -9.91
N GLN A 38 42.27 -9.62 -8.73
CA GLN A 38 43.35 -9.63 -7.74
C GLN A 38 43.17 -10.79 -6.74
N GLU A 39 44.27 -11.36 -6.27
CA GLU A 39 44.22 -12.37 -5.22
C GLU A 39 44.01 -11.70 -3.85
N CYS A 40 42.92 -12.04 -3.18
CA CYS A 40 42.59 -11.53 -1.84
C CYS A 40 43.36 -12.32 -0.78
N ASN A 41 44.24 -11.64 -0.05
CA ASN A 41 44.98 -12.23 1.06
C ASN A 41 44.15 -12.24 2.36
N THR A 42 44.70 -12.79 3.44
CA THR A 42 44.03 -12.91 4.74
C THR A 42 43.54 -11.55 5.29
N ASN A 43 44.32 -10.47 5.15
CA ASN A 43 43.91 -9.14 5.60
C ASN A 43 42.72 -8.61 4.78
N CYS A 44 42.75 -8.79 3.46
CA CYS A 44 41.63 -8.46 2.59
C CYS A 44 40.35 -9.23 2.98
N LEU A 45 40.46 -10.51 3.38
CA LEU A 45 39.31 -11.28 3.87
C LEU A 45 38.74 -10.70 5.19
N PHE A 46 39.59 -10.24 6.11
CA PHE A 46 39.14 -9.56 7.33
C PHE A 46 38.47 -8.21 7.02
N ASP A 47 39.03 -7.42 6.12
CA ASP A 47 38.45 -6.13 5.69
C ASP A 47 37.04 -6.32 5.10
N LEU A 48 36.84 -7.38 4.32
CA LEU A 48 35.53 -7.75 3.78
C LEU A 48 34.53 -8.11 4.88
N LEU A 49 34.98 -8.80 5.94
CA LEU A 49 34.14 -9.13 7.10
C LEU A 49 33.79 -7.87 7.92
N GLU A 50 34.75 -7.00 8.18
CA GLU A 50 34.55 -5.72 8.89
C GLU A 50 33.60 -4.79 8.13
N SER A 51 33.75 -4.74 6.81
CA SER A 51 32.90 -3.98 5.89
C SER A 51 31.54 -4.64 5.63
N ARG A 52 31.25 -5.78 6.26
CA ARG A 52 30.00 -6.56 6.12
C ARG A 52 29.70 -7.03 4.70
N LEU A 53 30.72 -7.21 3.86
CA LEU A 53 30.62 -7.66 2.47
C LEU A 53 30.70 -9.20 2.38
N TYR A 54 29.73 -9.88 3.00
CA TYR A 54 29.78 -11.33 3.21
C TYR A 54 29.76 -12.16 1.91
N LEU A 55 29.04 -11.73 0.87
CA LEU A 55 29.03 -12.45 -0.42
C LEU A 55 30.37 -12.33 -1.15
N SER A 56 31.01 -11.16 -1.06
CA SER A 56 32.36 -10.96 -1.59
C SER A 56 33.38 -11.81 -0.83
N PHE A 57 33.26 -11.89 0.50
CA PHE A 57 34.04 -12.81 1.32
C PHE A 57 33.87 -14.27 0.86
N LEU A 58 32.63 -14.74 0.63
CA LEU A 58 32.38 -16.11 0.15
C LEU A 58 32.94 -16.36 -1.26
N SER A 59 32.97 -15.36 -2.13
CA SER A 59 33.54 -15.46 -3.48
C SER A 59 35.07 -15.48 -3.52
N GLU A 60 35.72 -14.83 -2.53
CA GLU A 60 37.17 -14.67 -2.46
C GLU A 60 37.84 -15.71 -1.55
N PHE A 61 37.07 -16.41 -0.72
CA PHE A 61 37.57 -17.44 0.17
C PHE A 61 38.06 -18.65 -0.63
N ALA A 62 39.38 -18.83 -0.69
CA ALA A 62 40.04 -20.05 -1.12
C ALA A 62 40.57 -20.79 0.12
N ASP A 63 40.55 -22.12 0.12
CA ASP A 63 40.92 -22.96 1.27
C ASP A 63 42.27 -22.51 1.90
N GLN A 64 42.22 -21.85 3.06
CA GLN A 64 43.39 -21.33 3.78
C GLN A 64 43.61 -22.10 5.09
N ASN A 65 44.87 -22.17 5.54
CA ASN A 65 45.26 -22.77 6.83
C ASN A 65 44.76 -21.99 8.07
N ASP A 66 43.88 -20.98 7.91
CA ASP A 66 43.32 -20.19 9.01
C ASP A 66 42.02 -20.81 9.53
N GLN A 67 42.09 -21.41 10.72
CA GLN A 67 40.96 -22.10 11.34
C GLN A 67 39.78 -21.17 11.65
N PHE A 68 40.03 -19.87 11.92
CA PHE A 68 38.97 -18.92 12.22
C PHE A 68 38.20 -18.56 10.95
N LEU A 69 38.89 -18.21 9.87
CA LEU A 69 38.25 -17.86 8.60
C LEU A 69 37.49 -19.05 8.00
N SER A 70 38.02 -20.27 8.09
CA SER A 70 37.32 -21.49 7.68
C SER A 70 36.04 -21.74 8.49
N ASN A 71 36.07 -21.47 9.80
CA ASN A 71 34.87 -21.56 10.65
C ASN A 71 33.85 -20.46 10.32
N VAL A 72 34.30 -19.24 10.01
CA VAL A 72 33.43 -18.13 9.59
C VAL A 72 32.79 -18.43 8.23
N TYR A 73 33.57 -18.93 7.28
CA TYR A 73 33.09 -19.39 5.97
C TYR A 73 32.03 -20.48 6.12
N ALA A 74 32.30 -21.53 6.90
CA ALA A 74 31.35 -22.61 7.14
C ALA A 74 30.05 -22.10 7.80
N LYS A 75 30.14 -21.17 8.76
CA LYS A 75 28.97 -20.55 9.40
C LYS A 75 28.15 -19.69 8.44
N LEU A 76 28.80 -18.88 7.60
CA LEU A 76 28.13 -18.04 6.60
C LEU A 76 27.46 -18.89 5.53
N LEU A 77 28.15 -19.93 5.03
CA LEU A 77 27.60 -20.86 4.06
C LEU A 77 26.39 -21.60 4.65
N ASN A 78 26.51 -22.12 5.88
CA ASN A 78 25.40 -22.77 6.58
C ASN A 78 24.22 -21.81 6.80
N SER A 79 24.49 -20.55 7.18
CA SER A 79 23.45 -19.53 7.33
C SER A 79 22.72 -19.24 6.01
N ILE A 80 23.42 -19.29 4.87
CA ILE A 80 22.80 -19.12 3.54
C ILE A 80 21.99 -20.35 3.16
N THR A 81 22.49 -21.56 3.45
CA THR A 81 21.73 -22.79 3.19
C THR A 81 20.53 -22.96 4.12
N ASP A 82 20.63 -22.49 5.36
CA ASP A 82 19.51 -22.42 6.30
C ASP A 82 18.53 -21.34 5.89
N PHE A 83 18.99 -20.21 5.35
CA PHE A 83 18.14 -19.22 4.67
C PHE A 83 17.41 -19.88 3.50
N GLU A 84 18.07 -20.59 2.59
CA GLU A 84 17.41 -21.29 1.46
C GLU A 84 16.42 -22.38 1.90
N LYS A 85 16.75 -23.16 2.94
CA LYS A 85 15.84 -24.15 3.53
C LYS A 85 14.65 -23.50 4.23
N ASN A 86 14.86 -22.37 4.91
CA ASN A 86 13.78 -21.60 5.52
C ASN A 86 12.90 -20.96 4.43
N VAL A 87 13.48 -20.40 3.37
CA VAL A 87 12.79 -19.89 2.18
C VAL A 87 11.89 -20.97 1.58
N GLN A 88 12.37 -22.21 1.41
CA GLN A 88 11.53 -23.31 0.91
C GLN A 88 10.37 -23.68 1.85
N LYS A 89 10.54 -23.58 3.18
CA LYS A 89 9.47 -23.85 4.15
C LYS A 89 8.46 -22.68 4.25
N ILE A 90 8.90 -21.45 3.97
CA ILE A 90 8.09 -20.22 4.03
C ILE A 90 7.33 -19.94 2.71
N THR A 91 7.75 -20.53 1.57
CA THR A 91 7.02 -20.47 0.27
C THR A 91 5.58 -21.03 0.27
N SER A 92 5.08 -21.56 1.40
CA SER A 92 3.68 -21.94 1.57
C SER A 92 2.73 -20.73 1.68
N VAL A 93 3.25 -19.55 2.05
CA VAL A 93 2.45 -18.37 2.32
C VAL A 93 2.25 -17.52 1.07
N LYS A 94 0.99 -17.22 0.74
CA LYS A 94 0.59 -16.59 -0.51
C LYS A 94 -0.33 -15.38 -0.29
N LEU A 95 0.00 -14.25 -0.91
CA LEU A 95 -0.80 -13.02 -0.91
C LEU A 95 -1.27 -12.70 -2.34
N ALA A 96 -2.59 -12.58 -2.52
CA ALA A 96 -3.17 -12.13 -3.78
C ALA A 96 -3.35 -10.61 -3.77
N ILE A 97 -3.19 -9.97 -4.92
CA ILE A 97 -3.54 -8.57 -5.12
C ILE A 97 -4.55 -8.53 -6.27
N ILE A 98 -5.81 -8.17 -6.01
CA ILE A 98 -6.91 -8.24 -6.98
C ILE A 98 -7.28 -6.82 -7.42
N ILE A 99 -7.16 -6.54 -8.71
CA ILE A 99 -7.18 -5.16 -9.23
C ILE A 99 -8.06 -5.05 -10.49
N PRO A 100 -9.09 -4.19 -10.49
CA PRO A 100 -9.83 -3.81 -11.70
C PRO A 100 -9.13 -2.62 -12.39
N GLU A 101 -8.03 -2.90 -13.10
CA GLU A 101 -7.06 -1.88 -13.52
C GLU A 101 -7.63 -0.83 -14.48
N LYS A 102 -8.65 -1.18 -15.28
CA LYS A 102 -9.34 -0.23 -16.17
C LYS A 102 -10.31 0.68 -15.42
N THR A 103 -10.82 0.24 -14.26
CA THR A 103 -11.76 1.01 -13.43
C THR A 103 -11.03 2.00 -12.53
N ILE A 104 -10.01 1.56 -11.78
CA ILE A 104 -9.35 2.40 -10.77
C ILE A 104 -8.07 3.09 -11.27
N LYS A 105 -7.63 2.81 -12.50
CA LYS A 105 -6.53 3.50 -13.21
C LYS A 105 -5.26 3.62 -12.35
N SER A 106 -4.83 4.83 -12.01
CA SER A 106 -3.61 5.10 -11.26
C SER A 106 -3.60 4.49 -9.85
N TYR A 107 -4.77 4.31 -9.22
CA TYR A 107 -4.85 3.65 -7.92
C TYR A 107 -4.43 2.17 -7.99
N SER A 108 -4.50 1.54 -9.16
CA SER A 108 -3.96 0.19 -9.39
C SER A 108 -2.49 0.11 -9.02
N ASN A 109 -1.70 1.05 -9.56
CA ASN A 109 -0.26 1.11 -9.33
C ASN A 109 0.02 1.45 -7.87
N THR A 110 -0.75 2.36 -7.26
CA THR A 110 -0.61 2.71 -5.84
C THR A 110 -0.76 1.48 -4.95
N ILE A 111 -1.80 0.67 -5.15
CA ILE A 111 -2.09 -0.51 -4.32
C ILE A 111 -1.02 -1.59 -4.52
N ILE A 112 -0.65 -1.87 -5.78
CA ILE A 112 0.38 -2.87 -6.10
C ILE A 112 1.72 -2.44 -5.51
N ASN A 113 2.16 -1.20 -5.77
CA ASN A 113 3.46 -0.70 -5.37
C ASN A 113 3.58 -0.57 -3.86
N SER A 114 2.55 -0.09 -3.16
CA SER A 114 2.58 0.02 -1.69
C SER A 114 2.62 -1.36 -1.03
N SER A 115 1.90 -2.34 -1.58
CA SER A 115 1.99 -3.73 -1.12
C SER A 115 3.41 -4.27 -1.29
N ILE A 116 4.05 -4.06 -2.43
CA ILE A 116 5.42 -4.50 -2.69
C ILE A 116 6.42 -3.76 -1.80
N ALA A 117 6.30 -2.44 -1.65
CA ALA A 117 7.16 -1.61 -0.81
C ALA A 117 7.16 -2.11 0.64
N TYR A 118 5.98 -2.38 1.20
CA TYR A 118 5.85 -2.94 2.54
C TYR A 118 6.52 -4.32 2.65
N LEU A 119 6.31 -5.21 1.68
CA LEU A 119 6.89 -6.55 1.72
C LEU A 119 8.42 -6.53 1.59
N LEU A 120 8.96 -5.62 0.77
CA LEU A 120 10.40 -5.37 0.69
C LEU A 120 10.94 -4.82 2.01
N ARG A 121 10.21 -3.89 2.63
CA ARG A 121 10.56 -3.32 3.94
C ARG A 121 10.65 -4.40 5.03
N GLN A 122 9.72 -5.35 5.03
CA GLN A 122 9.71 -6.47 5.99
C GLN A 122 10.61 -7.64 5.58
N ARG A 123 11.26 -7.57 4.40
CA ARG A 123 11.98 -8.70 3.79
C ARG A 123 11.12 -9.97 3.76
N ALA A 124 9.84 -9.78 3.43
CA ALA A 124 8.84 -10.83 3.53
C ALA A 124 9.08 -11.92 2.49
N GLU A 125 9.25 -13.16 2.95
CA GLU A 125 9.45 -14.34 2.12
C GLU A 125 8.10 -14.93 1.66
N ILE A 126 7.22 -14.13 1.05
CA ILE A 126 5.88 -14.57 0.64
C ILE A 126 5.70 -14.56 -0.87
N LYS A 127 4.87 -15.46 -1.40
CA LYS A 127 4.53 -15.46 -2.81
C LYS A 127 3.39 -14.48 -3.08
N VAL A 128 3.68 -13.43 -3.84
CA VAL A 128 2.70 -12.42 -4.25
C VAL A 128 2.27 -12.68 -5.69
N LYS A 129 0.96 -12.54 -5.99
CA LYS A 129 0.46 -12.54 -7.36
C LYS A 129 -0.63 -11.50 -7.55
N VAL A 130 -0.51 -10.74 -8.63
CA VAL A 130 -1.53 -9.79 -9.08
C VAL A 130 -2.53 -10.50 -9.99
N PHE A 131 -3.81 -10.33 -9.69
CA PHE A 131 -4.95 -10.80 -10.46
C PHE A 131 -5.68 -9.59 -11.02
N LEU A 132 -5.56 -9.40 -12.33
CA LEU A 132 -6.21 -8.31 -13.04
C LEU A 132 -7.62 -8.73 -13.47
N THR A 133 -8.63 -7.95 -13.09
CA THR A 133 -10.02 -8.22 -13.48
C THR A 133 -10.45 -7.36 -14.67
N GLY A 134 -9.66 -6.34 -15.06
CA GLY A 134 -10.06 -5.34 -16.03
C GLY A 134 -11.08 -4.36 -15.45
N THR A 135 -12.28 -4.84 -15.19
CA THR A 135 -13.43 -4.08 -14.70
C THR A 135 -14.06 -4.77 -13.50
N GLU A 136 -15.00 -4.08 -12.86
CA GLU A 136 -15.76 -4.57 -11.69
C GLU A 136 -17.08 -5.23 -12.09
N ASP A 137 -17.04 -6.13 -13.08
CA ASP A 137 -18.20 -6.95 -13.43
C ASP A 137 -18.21 -8.19 -12.53
N SER A 138 -19.40 -8.59 -12.03
CA SER A 138 -19.59 -9.71 -11.11
C SER A 138 -18.80 -10.96 -11.53
N ASP A 139 -18.93 -11.38 -12.79
CA ASP A 139 -18.31 -12.61 -13.28
C ASP A 139 -16.77 -12.53 -13.30
N LYS A 140 -16.21 -11.35 -13.58
CA LYS A 140 -14.76 -11.13 -13.61
C LYS A 140 -14.18 -11.11 -12.20
N ILE A 141 -14.87 -10.45 -11.26
CA ILE A 141 -14.48 -10.46 -9.85
C ILE A 141 -14.54 -11.90 -9.32
N ARG A 142 -15.64 -12.62 -9.55
CA ARG A 142 -15.79 -14.01 -9.11
C ARG A 142 -14.71 -14.92 -9.70
N ALA A 143 -14.46 -14.84 -11.01
CA ALA A 143 -13.43 -15.63 -11.66
C ALA A 143 -12.02 -15.37 -11.07
N ALA A 144 -11.71 -14.12 -10.74
CA ALA A 144 -10.43 -13.79 -10.11
C ALA A 144 -10.31 -14.33 -8.67
N LEU A 145 -11.38 -14.22 -7.88
CA LEU A 145 -11.43 -14.78 -6.52
C LEU A 145 -11.29 -16.31 -6.56
N ASP A 146 -12.04 -16.98 -7.43
CA ASP A 146 -11.99 -18.44 -7.59
C ASP A 146 -10.61 -18.90 -8.07
N ALA A 147 -10.01 -18.20 -9.03
CA ALA A 147 -8.66 -18.50 -9.51
C ALA A 147 -7.59 -18.31 -8.43
N ALA A 148 -7.74 -17.30 -7.56
CA ALA A 148 -6.87 -17.08 -6.42
C ALA A 148 -7.03 -18.21 -5.39
N GLN A 149 -8.27 -18.55 -5.02
CA GLN A 149 -8.55 -19.62 -4.07
C GLN A 149 -8.07 -20.99 -4.58
N ALA A 150 -8.29 -21.30 -5.86
CA ALA A 150 -7.81 -22.54 -6.48
C ALA A 150 -6.27 -22.66 -6.49
N GLN A 151 -5.56 -21.53 -6.54
CA GLN A 151 -4.09 -21.49 -6.43
C GLN A 151 -3.60 -21.45 -4.97
N GLY A 152 -4.50 -21.55 -3.99
CA GLY A 152 -4.20 -21.60 -2.56
C GLY A 152 -3.91 -20.24 -1.92
N TYR A 153 -4.35 -19.13 -2.53
CA TYR A 153 -4.29 -17.82 -1.89
C TYR A 153 -5.41 -17.70 -0.85
N GLN A 154 -5.03 -17.43 0.40
CA GLN A 154 -5.97 -17.28 1.53
C GLN A 154 -6.18 -15.82 1.96
N TYR A 155 -5.31 -14.91 1.49
CA TYR A 155 -5.33 -13.49 1.81
C TYR A 155 -5.26 -12.69 0.52
N ALA A 156 -6.06 -11.64 0.41
CA ALA A 156 -6.10 -10.77 -0.76
C ALA A 156 -6.20 -9.29 -0.37
N ILE A 157 -5.36 -8.45 -1.00
CA ILE A 157 -5.61 -7.01 -1.07
C ILE A 157 -6.44 -6.75 -2.33
N ALA A 158 -7.58 -6.07 -2.21
CA ALA A 158 -8.48 -5.84 -3.32
C ALA A 158 -8.79 -4.35 -3.53
N GLY A 159 -8.40 -3.80 -4.67
CA GLY A 159 -8.60 -2.39 -5.03
C GLY A 159 -9.98 -2.10 -5.61
N PHE A 160 -11.05 -2.41 -4.88
CA PHE A 160 -12.41 -2.23 -5.39
C PHE A 160 -13.00 -0.85 -5.10
N THR A 161 -13.78 -0.31 -6.03
CA THR A 161 -14.70 0.80 -5.75
C THR A 161 -15.91 0.30 -4.97
N LEU A 162 -16.84 1.21 -4.63
CA LEU A 162 -18.09 0.82 -3.99
C LEU A 162 -18.86 -0.20 -4.84
N LYS A 163 -18.78 -0.11 -6.18
CA LYS A 163 -19.41 -1.09 -7.09
C LYS A 163 -18.78 -2.47 -6.89
N GLY A 164 -17.47 -2.62 -7.08
CA GLY A 164 -16.79 -3.91 -6.91
C GLY A 164 -16.92 -4.50 -5.51
N ALA A 165 -16.87 -3.68 -4.46
CA ALA A 165 -17.06 -4.14 -3.09
C ALA A 165 -18.48 -4.69 -2.86
N ASN A 166 -19.51 -4.11 -3.48
CA ASN A 166 -20.88 -4.60 -3.38
C ASN A 166 -21.07 -6.01 -3.97
N GLU A 167 -20.25 -6.41 -4.95
CA GLU A 167 -20.27 -7.78 -5.49
C GLU A 167 -19.88 -8.82 -4.43
N LEU A 168 -19.17 -8.40 -3.37
CA LEU A 168 -18.76 -9.27 -2.27
C LEU A 168 -19.83 -9.47 -1.19
N LYS A 169 -21.02 -8.86 -1.30
CA LYS A 169 -22.11 -9.04 -0.32
C LYS A 169 -22.50 -10.50 -0.12
N ASN A 170 -22.50 -11.26 -1.21
CA ASN A 170 -22.84 -12.68 -1.22
C ASN A 170 -21.60 -13.59 -1.23
N TYR A 171 -20.40 -13.02 -1.05
CA TYR A 171 -19.18 -13.81 -0.99
C TYR A 171 -19.19 -14.69 0.27
N SER A 172 -19.19 -16.00 0.06
CA SER A 172 -19.21 -17.03 1.12
C SER A 172 -17.88 -17.78 1.25
N GLY A 173 -16.83 -17.33 0.55
CA GLY A 173 -15.53 -17.99 0.59
C GLY A 173 -14.72 -17.68 1.86
N ASN A 174 -13.67 -18.49 2.06
CA ASN A 174 -12.81 -18.42 3.24
C ASN A 174 -11.63 -17.44 3.08
N MET A 175 -11.45 -16.82 1.91
CA MET A 175 -10.37 -15.87 1.68
C MET A 175 -10.63 -14.60 2.50
N LYS A 176 -9.62 -14.12 3.22
CA LYS A 176 -9.66 -12.81 3.86
C LYS A 176 -9.29 -11.74 2.84
N ILE A 177 -10.14 -10.74 2.69
CA ILE A 177 -10.03 -9.70 1.68
C ILE A 177 -9.95 -8.35 2.38
N PHE A 178 -8.86 -7.62 2.17
CA PHE A 178 -8.70 -6.25 2.64
C PHE A 178 -8.93 -5.27 1.49
N ILE A 179 -9.80 -4.28 1.70
CA ILE A 179 -10.20 -3.29 0.70
C ILE A 179 -9.74 -1.90 1.19
N PRO A 180 -8.58 -1.39 0.72
CA PRO A 180 -8.04 -0.11 1.20
C PRO A 180 -8.88 1.11 0.81
N THR A 181 -9.74 0.97 -0.19
CA THR A 181 -10.45 2.07 -0.87
C THR A 181 -11.83 2.38 -0.30
N ILE A 182 -12.41 1.46 0.50
CA ILE A 182 -13.78 1.59 1.02
C ILE A 182 -13.79 1.62 2.54
N HIS A 183 -14.62 2.48 3.10
CA HIS A 183 -14.91 2.54 4.54
C HIS A 183 -16.16 1.71 4.82
N LYS A 184 -16.17 0.96 5.92
CA LYS A 184 -17.27 0.05 6.28
C LYS A 184 -18.64 0.74 6.31
N ASN A 185 -18.73 1.97 6.80
CA ASN A 185 -20.01 2.70 6.88
C ASN A 185 -20.63 3.00 5.52
N ASN A 186 -19.86 2.93 4.43
CA ASN A 186 -20.36 3.19 3.08
C ASN A 186 -20.98 1.94 2.45
N ILE A 187 -20.91 0.78 3.11
CA ILE A 187 -21.35 -0.49 2.54
C ILE A 187 -21.92 -1.43 3.60
N GLN A 188 -23.00 -2.13 3.27
CA GLN A 188 -23.63 -3.11 4.16
C GLN A 188 -23.12 -4.50 3.84
N ILE A 189 -21.97 -4.87 4.43
CA ILE A 189 -21.38 -6.22 4.39
C ILE A 189 -21.14 -6.68 5.82
N SER A 190 -21.74 -7.81 6.19
CA SER A 190 -21.61 -8.43 7.51
C SER A 190 -20.49 -9.48 7.58
N ASN A 191 -19.92 -9.88 6.44
CA ASN A 191 -18.87 -10.91 6.39
C ASN A 191 -17.57 -10.40 7.05
N GLN A 192 -17.14 -11.06 8.11
CA GLN A 192 -15.95 -10.70 8.88
C GLN A 192 -14.63 -10.96 8.14
N ASN A 193 -14.63 -11.77 7.08
CA ASN A 193 -13.47 -11.96 6.22
C ASN A 193 -13.20 -10.77 5.30
N ILE A 194 -14.15 -9.83 5.17
CA ILE A 194 -13.97 -8.61 4.39
C ILE A 194 -13.64 -7.47 5.35
N ILE A 195 -12.48 -6.87 5.15
CA ILE A 195 -11.90 -5.84 6.00
C ILE A 195 -11.75 -4.56 5.19
N PHE A 196 -12.10 -3.43 5.78
CA PHE A 196 -12.17 -2.13 5.15
C PHE A 196 -11.04 -1.23 5.68
N GLY A 197 -10.35 -0.57 4.75
CA GLY A 197 -9.15 0.20 5.04
C GLY A 197 -9.24 1.69 4.75
N SER A 198 -10.34 2.19 4.17
CA SER A 198 -10.41 3.62 3.84
C SER A 198 -10.48 4.48 5.10
N ILE A 199 -10.02 5.72 4.97
CA ILE A 199 -10.08 6.74 6.03
C ILE A 199 -11.53 7.12 6.36
N ASP A 200 -11.77 7.55 7.59
CA ASP A 200 -13.09 7.97 8.05
C ASP A 200 -13.30 9.48 7.83
N TYR A 201 -13.96 9.82 6.71
CA TYR A 201 -14.32 11.21 6.43
C TYR A 201 -15.36 11.78 7.41
N ASP A 202 -16.22 10.97 8.03
CA ASP A 202 -17.17 11.47 9.02
C ASP A 202 -16.43 11.93 10.28
N ALA A 203 -15.46 11.14 10.74
CA ALA A 203 -14.59 11.51 11.86
C ALA A 203 -13.71 12.74 11.53
N GLN A 204 -13.17 12.84 10.31
CA GLN A 204 -12.42 14.02 9.88
C GLN A 204 -13.30 15.27 9.88
N ILE A 205 -14.50 15.20 9.31
CA ILE A 205 -15.44 16.33 9.25
C ILE A 205 -15.87 16.74 10.67
N ALA A 206 -16.21 15.79 11.54
CA ALA A 206 -16.59 16.08 12.92
C ALA A 206 -15.46 16.80 13.67
N THR A 207 -14.21 16.35 13.48
CA THR A 207 -13.03 16.98 14.09
C THR A 207 -12.81 18.40 13.56
N LEU A 208 -12.96 18.62 12.24
CA LEU A 208 -12.87 19.96 11.64
C LEU A 208 -13.99 20.89 12.10
N LEU A 209 -15.22 20.37 12.21
CA LEU A 209 -16.37 21.13 12.71
C LEU A 209 -16.17 21.63 14.14
N SER A 210 -15.43 20.89 14.98
CA SER A 210 -15.06 21.36 16.33
C SER A 210 -14.21 22.63 16.35
N LYS A 211 -13.55 22.96 15.22
CA LYS A 211 -12.77 24.20 15.03
C LYS A 211 -13.56 25.27 14.28
N SER A 212 -14.79 24.98 13.86
CA SER A 212 -15.64 25.89 13.11
C SER A 212 -16.53 26.75 14.02
N ASN A 213 -17.08 27.81 13.46
CA ASN A 213 -18.16 28.60 14.04
C ASN A 213 -19.50 28.21 13.39
N ALA A 214 -20.60 28.85 13.83
CA ALA A 214 -21.94 28.55 13.33
C ALA A 214 -22.16 28.92 11.84
N ASN A 215 -21.35 29.83 11.28
CA ASN A 215 -21.50 30.28 9.90
C ASN A 215 -20.61 29.46 8.97
N ILE A 216 -21.15 28.37 8.42
CA ILE A 216 -20.39 27.45 7.57
C ILE A 216 -20.64 27.75 6.09
N ALA A 217 -19.55 27.88 5.34
CA ALA A 217 -19.56 27.93 3.88
C ALA A 217 -18.81 26.72 3.33
N ILE A 218 -19.34 26.09 2.29
CA ILE A 218 -18.74 24.91 1.65
C ILE A 218 -18.42 25.27 0.21
N PHE A 219 -17.15 25.22 -0.15
CA PHE A 219 -16.70 25.39 -1.52
C PHE A 219 -16.65 24.02 -2.18
N SER A 220 -17.41 23.87 -3.26
CA SER A 220 -17.63 22.60 -3.95
C SER A 220 -17.25 22.73 -5.42
N ASP A 221 -16.64 21.70 -6.00
CA ASP A 221 -16.34 21.66 -7.44
C ASP A 221 -17.37 20.89 -8.28
N GLY A 222 -18.45 20.40 -7.65
CA GLY A 222 -19.49 19.58 -8.29
C GLY A 222 -19.10 18.12 -8.54
N SER A 223 -17.89 17.69 -8.15
CA SER A 223 -17.48 16.29 -8.29
C SER A 223 -18.29 15.34 -7.39
N ALA A 224 -18.24 14.04 -7.69
CA ALA A 224 -18.86 13.01 -6.85
C ALA A 224 -18.27 12.98 -5.43
N LEU A 225 -16.95 13.17 -5.31
CA LEU A 225 -16.28 13.26 -4.01
C LEU A 225 -16.72 14.51 -3.24
N SER A 226 -16.71 15.68 -3.89
CA SER A 226 -17.20 16.91 -3.28
C SER A 226 -18.64 16.77 -2.79
N SER A 227 -19.53 16.26 -3.65
CA SER A 227 -20.94 16.03 -3.30
C SER A 227 -21.08 15.11 -2.08
N ASN A 228 -20.29 14.03 -2.02
CA ASN A 228 -20.28 13.14 -0.86
C ASN A 228 -19.84 13.85 0.43
N LEU A 229 -18.77 14.64 0.38
CA LEU A 229 -18.29 15.42 1.53
C LEU A 229 -19.29 16.51 1.95
N ASN A 230 -19.92 17.19 0.99
CA ASN A 230 -20.95 18.20 1.25
C ASN A 230 -22.13 17.59 2.00
N SER A 231 -22.62 16.43 1.56
CA SER A 231 -23.71 15.72 2.24
C SER A 231 -23.35 15.32 3.68
N ARG A 232 -22.09 14.90 3.92
CA ARG A 232 -21.61 14.57 5.27
C ARG A 232 -21.53 15.79 6.18
N ILE A 233 -21.09 16.94 5.67
CA ILE A 233 -21.10 18.20 6.42
C ILE A 233 -22.55 18.61 6.73
N LEU A 234 -23.45 18.57 5.74
CA LEU A 234 -24.87 18.93 5.92
C LEU A 234 -25.61 18.03 6.91
N ALA A 235 -25.24 16.75 6.99
CA ALA A 235 -25.81 15.83 7.98
C ALA A 235 -25.45 16.21 9.43
N GLN A 236 -24.31 16.89 9.63
CA GLN A 236 -23.85 17.35 10.94
C GLN A 236 -24.18 18.84 11.20
N ASN A 237 -24.32 19.65 10.16
CA ASN A 237 -24.73 21.05 10.21
C ASN A 237 -25.61 21.41 9.00
N ASN A 238 -26.92 21.44 9.21
CA ASN A 238 -27.92 21.68 8.17
C ASN A 238 -27.96 23.12 7.62
N ASN A 239 -27.30 24.08 8.28
CA ASN A 239 -27.31 25.50 7.89
C ASN A 239 -26.11 25.89 7.01
N ALA A 240 -25.26 24.93 6.64
CA ALA A 240 -24.09 25.20 5.81
C ALA A 240 -24.50 25.65 4.39
N ARG A 241 -23.88 26.71 3.89
CA ARG A 241 -24.14 27.29 2.55
C ARG A 241 -23.17 26.72 1.54
N ILE A 242 -23.67 26.17 0.43
CA ILE A 242 -22.82 25.60 -0.63
C ILE A 242 -22.58 26.63 -1.73
N TYR A 243 -21.30 26.80 -2.07
CA TYR A 243 -20.82 27.64 -3.16
C TYR A 243 -20.15 26.74 -4.20
N THR A 244 -20.79 26.60 -5.36
CA THR A 244 -20.26 25.76 -6.45
C THR A 244 -19.30 26.56 -7.32
N ILE A 245 -18.10 26.02 -7.48
CA ILE A 245 -16.99 26.55 -8.29
C ILE A 245 -16.87 25.67 -9.55
N GLU A 246 -17.68 26.01 -10.54
CA GLU A 246 -17.67 25.39 -11.87
C GLU A 246 -16.66 26.09 -12.81
N GLY A 247 -16.04 25.29 -13.69
CA GLY A 247 -15.07 25.77 -14.68
C GLY A 247 -13.63 25.91 -14.17
N GLU A 248 -12.73 26.27 -15.09
CA GLU A 248 -11.29 26.47 -14.82
C GLU A 248 -10.99 27.83 -14.18
N LYS A 249 -11.87 28.83 -14.40
CA LYS A 249 -11.71 30.19 -13.89
C LYS A 249 -12.65 30.44 -12.71
N LEU A 250 -12.06 30.74 -11.56
CA LEU A 250 -12.78 31.10 -10.35
C LEU A 250 -13.27 32.56 -10.44
N ASP A 251 -14.54 32.79 -10.80
CA ASP A 251 -15.16 34.13 -10.72
C ASP A 251 -15.60 34.42 -9.28
N PHE A 252 -14.61 34.77 -8.45
CA PHE A 252 -14.82 35.06 -7.02
C PHE A 252 -15.76 36.25 -6.81
N SER A 253 -15.72 37.23 -7.71
CA SER A 253 -16.56 38.42 -7.65
C SER A 253 -18.05 38.06 -7.73
N ARG A 254 -18.41 37.13 -8.61
CA ARG A 254 -19.78 36.63 -8.76
C ARG A 254 -20.18 35.73 -7.60
N LEU A 255 -19.28 34.86 -7.14
CA LEU A 255 -19.51 33.93 -6.04
C LEU A 255 -19.82 34.65 -4.72
N LEU A 256 -19.14 35.76 -4.45
CA LEU A 256 -19.35 36.56 -3.23
C LEU A 256 -20.60 37.44 -3.30
N ARG A 257 -21.00 37.89 -4.50
CA ARG A 257 -22.18 38.73 -4.71
C ARG A 257 -23.50 37.95 -4.68
N SER A 258 -23.50 36.66 -5.02
CA SER A 258 -24.74 35.89 -5.22
C SER A 258 -25.28 35.17 -3.99
N GLN A 259 -24.49 34.98 -2.92
CA GLN A 259 -24.82 34.04 -1.82
C GLN A 259 -24.51 34.56 -0.40
N GLY A 260 -24.30 35.87 -0.24
CA GLY A 260 -23.96 36.49 1.05
C GLY A 260 -22.49 36.26 1.43
N GLY A 261 -21.88 37.25 2.07
CA GLY A 261 -20.45 37.27 2.35
C GLY A 261 -19.95 36.01 3.09
N VAL A 262 -18.73 35.59 2.76
CA VAL A 262 -17.98 34.54 3.47
C VAL A 262 -17.04 35.12 4.53
N ASN A 263 -17.21 36.41 4.85
CA ASN A 263 -16.47 37.06 5.92
C ASN A 263 -16.91 36.49 7.28
N ASN A 264 -15.94 36.20 8.16
CA ASN A 264 -16.14 35.51 9.43
C ASN A 264 -16.88 34.15 9.30
N ALA A 265 -16.85 33.52 8.12
CA ALA A 265 -17.38 32.17 7.93
C ALA A 265 -16.27 31.12 8.13
N SER A 266 -16.65 29.93 8.57
CA SER A 266 -15.80 28.74 8.51
C SER A 266 -15.95 28.11 7.13
N ILE A 267 -14.89 28.12 6.34
CA ILE A 267 -14.94 27.71 4.93
C ILE A 267 -14.37 26.31 4.78
N PHE A 268 -15.20 25.35 4.37
CA PHE A 268 -14.77 24.01 3.97
C PHE A 268 -14.40 23.98 2.49
N PHE A 269 -13.16 23.60 2.18
CA PHE A 269 -12.71 23.33 0.82
C PHE A 269 -12.90 21.85 0.49
N ASN A 270 -14.01 21.55 -0.16
CA ASN A 270 -14.29 20.27 -0.81
C ASN A 270 -13.95 20.35 -2.31
N THR A 271 -12.87 21.06 -2.62
CA THR A 271 -12.35 21.26 -3.97
C THR A 271 -10.98 20.59 -4.13
N PRO A 272 -10.58 20.25 -5.37
CA PRO A 272 -9.23 19.76 -5.67
C PRO A 272 -8.15 20.79 -5.34
N LEU A 273 -6.94 20.29 -5.11
CA LEU A 273 -5.75 21.04 -4.67
C LEU A 273 -5.58 22.42 -5.31
N ILE A 274 -5.60 22.46 -6.65
CA ILE A 274 -5.37 23.69 -7.42
C ILE A 274 -6.51 24.70 -7.17
N LYS A 275 -7.77 24.25 -7.16
CA LYS A 275 -8.93 25.11 -6.90
C LYS A 275 -8.91 25.64 -5.46
N THR A 276 -8.52 24.81 -4.51
CA THR A 276 -8.35 25.20 -3.10
C THR A 276 -7.29 26.29 -2.96
N ALA A 277 -6.11 26.10 -3.57
CA ALA A 277 -5.02 27.07 -3.55
C ALA A 277 -5.41 28.40 -4.19
N LEU A 278 -6.07 28.37 -5.35
CA LEU A 278 -6.57 29.57 -6.02
C LEU A 278 -7.62 30.28 -5.16
N ALA A 279 -8.58 29.55 -4.60
CA ALA A 279 -9.65 30.14 -3.78
C ALA A 279 -9.10 30.77 -2.49
N SER A 280 -8.15 30.11 -1.82
CA SER A 280 -7.53 30.68 -0.61
C SER A 280 -6.72 31.94 -0.92
N SER A 281 -6.01 31.98 -2.05
CA SER A 281 -5.31 33.17 -2.52
C SER A 281 -6.26 34.33 -2.85
N GLN A 282 -7.39 34.04 -3.51
CA GLN A 282 -8.38 35.07 -3.84
C GLN A 282 -9.08 35.63 -2.60
N LEU A 283 -9.33 34.84 -1.56
CA LEU A 283 -9.85 35.35 -0.28
C LEU A 283 -8.94 36.46 0.28
N ARG A 284 -7.63 36.23 0.27
CA ARG A 284 -6.65 37.23 0.71
C ARG A 284 -6.61 38.45 -0.21
N ILE A 285 -6.56 38.25 -1.54
CA ILE A 285 -6.52 39.36 -2.52
C ILE A 285 -7.73 40.28 -2.39
N TYR A 286 -8.92 39.74 -2.13
CA TYR A 286 -10.15 40.52 -1.93
C TYR A 286 -10.36 40.97 -0.48
N ASN A 287 -9.34 40.81 0.39
CA ASN A 287 -9.38 41.20 1.81
C ASN A 287 -10.60 40.65 2.56
N ILE A 288 -10.89 39.37 2.33
CA ILE A 288 -11.92 38.61 3.03
C ILE A 288 -11.23 37.88 4.17
N HIS A 289 -11.81 37.95 5.36
CA HIS A 289 -11.27 37.36 6.58
C HIS A 289 -12.21 36.24 7.06
N PRO A 290 -12.03 35.00 6.57
CA PRO A 290 -12.72 33.84 7.13
C PRO A 290 -12.38 33.65 8.61
N TYR A 291 -13.29 33.00 9.34
CA TYR A 291 -13.00 32.57 10.71
C TYR A 291 -11.93 31.48 10.72
N VAL A 292 -12.07 30.49 9.84
CA VAL A 292 -11.12 29.39 9.66
C VAL A 292 -11.29 28.79 8.26
N LEU A 293 -10.20 28.27 7.69
CA LEU A 293 -10.20 27.52 6.45
C LEU A 293 -10.01 26.04 6.79
N LEU A 294 -10.89 25.17 6.29
CA LEU A 294 -10.97 23.76 6.66
C LEU A 294 -10.89 22.90 5.42
N SER A 295 -10.17 21.80 5.49
CA SER A 295 -10.25 20.76 4.46
C SER A 295 -10.05 19.38 5.07
N THR A 296 -10.70 18.38 4.51
CA THR A 296 -10.36 16.98 4.77
C THR A 296 -9.01 16.65 4.14
N GLN A 297 -8.57 15.41 4.28
CA GLN A 297 -7.27 14.97 3.79
C GLN A 297 -7.07 15.09 2.27
N ILE A 298 -8.13 15.40 1.50
CA ILE A 298 -8.05 15.58 0.05
C ILE A 298 -7.03 16.65 -0.39
N ASN A 299 -6.73 17.62 0.48
CA ASN A 299 -5.76 18.70 0.22
C ASN A 299 -4.46 18.54 1.03
N TYR A 300 -4.27 17.41 1.73
CA TYR A 300 -3.04 17.09 2.44
C TYR A 300 -1.96 16.61 1.45
N ASN A 301 -1.32 17.56 0.76
CA ASN A 301 -0.30 17.29 -0.25
C ASN A 301 0.80 18.36 -0.21
N PRO A 302 2.10 18.03 -0.30
CA PRO A 302 3.19 19.00 -0.23
C PRO A 302 3.12 20.04 -1.36
N THR A 303 2.56 19.69 -2.52
CA THR A 303 2.31 20.62 -3.63
C THR A 303 1.34 21.74 -3.22
N PHE A 304 0.50 21.55 -2.20
CA PHE A 304 -0.31 22.64 -1.65
C PHE A 304 0.55 23.81 -1.18
N LEU A 305 1.68 23.51 -0.53
CA LEU A 305 2.59 24.50 0.05
C LEU A 305 3.31 25.32 -1.03
N SER A 306 3.59 24.72 -2.19
CA SER A 306 4.20 25.41 -3.33
C SER A 306 3.19 26.21 -4.17
N LEU A 307 1.92 25.80 -4.17
CA LEU A 307 0.84 26.50 -4.88
C LEU A 307 0.26 27.71 -4.12
N THR A 308 0.60 27.86 -2.84
CA THR A 308 0.05 28.91 -1.98
C THR A 308 1.15 29.71 -1.29
N GLN A 309 0.88 30.96 -0.95
CA GLN A 309 1.74 31.74 -0.06
C GLN A 309 1.36 31.48 1.40
N GLN A 310 2.26 31.78 2.34
CA GLN A 310 2.00 31.60 3.78
C GLN A 310 0.71 32.33 4.23
N GLY A 311 0.47 33.55 3.74
CA GLY A 311 -0.75 34.30 4.03
C GLY A 311 -2.02 33.70 3.42
N ASP A 312 -1.92 32.95 2.31
CA ASP A 312 -3.06 32.25 1.71
C ASP A 312 -3.47 31.01 2.55
N ARG A 313 -2.63 30.60 3.52
CA ARG A 313 -2.84 29.47 4.43
C ARG A 313 -3.07 29.90 5.88
N GLU A 314 -3.27 31.19 6.11
CA GLU A 314 -3.58 31.69 7.45
C GLU A 314 -4.87 31.03 7.96
N ASN A 315 -4.84 30.49 9.18
CA ASN A 315 -5.93 29.70 9.77
C ASN A 315 -6.42 28.54 8.89
N PHE A 316 -5.56 27.97 8.05
CA PHE A 316 -5.87 26.78 7.25
C PHE A 316 -5.55 25.50 8.02
N ILE A 317 -6.58 24.70 8.27
CA ILE A 317 -6.52 23.43 8.99
C ILE A 317 -6.93 22.29 8.04
N ILE A 318 -6.10 21.25 7.98
CA ILE A 318 -6.34 20.04 7.20
C ILE A 318 -6.44 18.85 8.13
N ALA A 319 -7.50 18.05 8.02
CA ALA A 319 -7.56 16.77 8.71
C ALA A 319 -6.65 15.74 8.01
N ASN A 320 -5.92 14.95 8.79
CA ASN A 320 -5.04 13.91 8.30
C ASN A 320 -5.18 12.64 9.16
N SER A 321 -5.19 11.48 8.49
CA SER A 321 -5.22 10.16 9.10
C SER A 321 -3.95 9.33 8.83
N ILE A 322 -2.98 9.88 8.08
CA ILE A 322 -1.68 9.24 7.88
C ILE A 322 -0.76 9.54 9.06
N ASN A 323 -0.07 8.51 9.55
CA ASN A 323 0.87 8.62 10.65
C ASN A 323 2.01 7.60 10.51
N ASN A 324 2.76 7.68 9.41
CA ASN A 324 3.90 6.82 9.17
C ASN A 324 5.14 7.30 9.94
N HIS A 325 5.90 6.35 10.50
CA HIS A 325 7.14 6.60 11.25
C HIS A 325 8.34 5.80 10.70
N ASP A 326 8.18 5.12 9.56
CA ASP A 326 9.20 4.24 9.01
C ASP A 326 9.88 4.85 7.78
N ASP A 327 11.08 5.42 7.98
CA ASP A 327 11.86 6.08 6.92
C ASP A 327 12.24 5.13 5.77
N ASN A 328 12.49 3.85 6.06
CA ASN A 328 12.81 2.87 5.02
C ASN A 328 11.59 2.58 4.15
N LEU A 329 10.40 2.56 4.74
CA LEU A 329 9.15 2.43 4.03
C LEU A 329 8.87 3.67 3.18
N VAL A 330 9.17 4.88 3.68
CA VAL A 330 9.14 6.12 2.88
C VAL A 330 10.01 5.97 1.65
N TYR A 331 11.29 5.64 1.82
CA TYR A 331 12.25 5.48 0.74
C TYR A 331 11.81 4.45 -0.31
N LEU A 332 11.33 3.28 0.13
CA LEU A 332 10.83 2.24 -0.78
C LEU A 332 9.59 2.70 -1.56
N ASN A 333 8.71 3.47 -0.93
CA ASN A 333 7.57 4.05 -1.63
C ASN A 333 8.01 5.09 -2.67
N GLU A 334 9.00 5.93 -2.36
CA GLU A 334 9.54 6.92 -3.29
C GLU A 334 10.16 6.29 -4.54
N ILE A 335 10.86 5.15 -4.41
CA ILE A 335 11.36 4.37 -5.55
C ILE A 335 10.22 4.01 -6.52
N PHE A 336 9.02 3.74 -6.00
CA PHE A 336 7.83 3.45 -6.78
C PHE A 336 7.03 4.69 -7.20
N ASN A 337 7.62 5.88 -7.10
CA ASN A 337 7.02 7.17 -7.43
C ASN A 337 5.70 7.44 -6.69
N GLN A 338 5.68 7.10 -5.40
CA GLN A 338 4.57 7.37 -4.49
C GLN A 338 5.11 7.86 -3.14
N SER A 339 4.30 8.63 -2.41
CA SER A 339 4.65 9.07 -1.07
C SER A 339 3.66 8.49 -0.07
N ILE A 340 4.13 7.61 0.80
CA ILE A 340 3.28 7.00 1.84
C ILE A 340 2.80 8.03 2.86
N ASP A 341 3.57 9.10 3.08
CA ASP A 341 3.24 10.16 4.04
C ASP A 341 2.11 11.08 3.56
N TYR A 342 1.81 11.09 2.25
CA TYR A 342 0.80 11.97 1.65
C TYR A 342 -0.27 11.23 0.83
N ASN A 343 -0.06 9.95 0.50
CA ASN A 343 -1.02 9.14 -0.23
C ASN A 343 -1.74 8.16 0.72
N TRP A 344 -2.95 8.53 1.12
CA TRP A 344 -3.73 7.75 2.07
C TRP A 344 -4.10 6.34 1.57
N ILE A 345 -4.17 6.12 0.25
CA ILE A 345 -4.41 4.77 -0.30
C ILE A 345 -3.16 3.91 -0.20
N ALA A 346 -1.97 4.48 -0.42
CA ALA A 346 -0.71 3.78 -0.19
C ALA A 346 -0.56 3.41 1.29
N TYR A 347 -0.87 4.35 2.19
CA TYR A 347 -0.85 4.14 3.63
C TYR A 347 -1.85 3.04 4.06
N ALA A 348 -3.12 3.15 3.67
CA ALA A 348 -4.16 2.17 3.97
C ALA A 348 -3.83 0.78 3.42
N THR A 349 -3.26 0.71 2.22
CA THR A 349 -2.82 -0.56 1.62
C THR A 349 -1.70 -1.18 2.43
N SER A 350 -0.72 -0.38 2.85
CA SER A 350 0.42 -0.85 3.65
C SER A 350 -0.06 -1.39 5.01
N ILE A 351 -1.02 -0.73 5.66
CA ILE A 351 -1.68 -1.25 6.88
C ILE A 351 -2.35 -2.60 6.62
N GLY A 352 -3.06 -2.75 5.50
CA GLY A 352 -3.73 -4.01 5.15
C GLY A 352 -2.75 -5.16 4.94
N VAL A 353 -1.63 -4.89 4.27
CA VAL A 353 -0.57 -5.89 4.08
C VAL A 353 0.14 -6.17 5.40
N ASP A 354 0.38 -5.14 6.22
CA ASP A 354 0.95 -5.30 7.55
C ASP A 354 0.11 -6.20 8.43
N TYR A 355 -1.18 -5.88 8.54
CA TYR A 355 -2.13 -6.68 9.30
C TYR A 355 -2.13 -8.15 8.86
N PHE A 356 -2.18 -8.43 7.56
CA PHE A 356 -2.09 -9.83 7.11
C PHE A 356 -0.74 -10.45 7.45
N TYR A 357 0.34 -9.71 7.23
CA TYR A 357 1.68 -10.20 7.45
C TYR A 357 1.94 -10.53 8.92
N THR A 358 1.61 -9.62 9.84
CA THR A 358 1.88 -9.75 11.27
C THR A 358 0.89 -10.69 11.95
N GLU A 359 -0.41 -10.61 11.65
CA GLU A 359 -1.40 -11.42 12.37
C GLU A 359 -1.51 -12.85 11.86
N PHE A 360 -1.20 -13.11 10.58
CA PHE A 360 -1.49 -14.40 9.96
C PHE A 360 -0.27 -15.07 9.32
N LEU A 361 0.59 -14.32 8.64
CA LEU A 361 1.67 -14.90 7.83
C LEU A 361 2.95 -15.13 8.63
N ASN A 362 3.33 -14.18 9.47
CA ASN A 362 4.51 -14.19 10.31
C ASN A 362 4.23 -13.50 11.65
N LYS A 363 3.65 -14.26 12.60
CA LYS A 363 3.29 -13.79 13.95
C LYS A 363 4.45 -13.34 14.83
N LYS A 364 5.69 -13.54 14.38
CA LYS A 364 6.89 -13.06 15.07
C LYS A 364 7.36 -11.70 14.55
N SER A 365 6.82 -11.24 13.42
CA SER A 365 7.15 -9.92 12.89
C SER A 365 6.46 -8.82 13.68
N GLU A 366 7.16 -7.71 13.85
CA GLU A 366 6.60 -6.50 14.46
C GLU A 366 5.85 -5.70 13.41
N SER A 367 4.70 -5.14 13.81
CA SER A 367 3.93 -4.22 12.98
C SER A 367 4.65 -2.90 12.81
N LEU A 368 4.59 -2.34 11.62
CA LEU A 368 5.11 -1.00 11.31
C LEU A 368 4.09 0.11 11.59
N PHE A 369 2.86 -0.24 11.97
CA PHE A 369 1.74 0.69 12.10
C PHE A 369 1.08 0.59 13.48
N ASP A 370 0.60 1.73 13.98
CA ASP A 370 -0.10 1.80 15.27
C ASP A 370 -1.61 1.51 15.13
N GLU A 371 -2.13 1.61 13.90
CA GLU A 371 -3.54 1.44 13.57
C GLU A 371 -4.02 0.01 13.85
N LYS A 372 -5.23 -0.09 14.43
CA LYS A 372 -5.84 -1.37 14.77
C LYS A 372 -7.06 -1.61 13.90
N ILE A 373 -7.34 -2.89 13.64
CA ILE A 373 -8.58 -3.27 12.96
C ILE A 373 -9.65 -3.59 14.00
N LYS A 374 -10.72 -2.80 13.99
CA LYS A 374 -11.88 -2.98 14.87
C LYS A 374 -13.13 -3.19 14.04
N ASN A 375 -13.89 -4.23 14.32
CA ASN A 375 -15.13 -4.54 13.61
C ASN A 375 -14.96 -4.55 12.08
N SER A 376 -13.88 -5.14 11.57
CA SER A 376 -13.54 -5.18 10.14
C SER A 376 -13.29 -3.81 9.48
N GLN A 377 -12.90 -2.78 10.24
CA GLN A 377 -12.50 -1.46 9.75
C GLN A 377 -11.19 -1.04 10.42
N VAL A 378 -10.28 -0.46 9.66
CA VAL A 378 -9.08 0.19 10.23
C VAL A 378 -9.51 1.43 11.02
N ASP A 379 -9.07 1.51 12.27
CA ASP A 379 -9.34 2.60 13.20
C ASP A 379 -8.23 3.65 13.12
N TYR A 380 -8.52 4.76 12.43
CA TYR A 380 -7.57 5.86 12.21
C TYR A 380 -7.71 6.95 13.27
N LYS A 381 -6.57 7.43 13.79
CA LYS A 381 -6.54 8.68 14.55
C LYS A 381 -6.62 9.87 13.60
N VAL A 382 -7.57 10.78 13.82
CA VAL A 382 -7.62 12.06 13.10
C VAL A 382 -6.69 13.07 13.77
N ARG A 383 -5.76 13.62 12.99
CA ARG A 383 -4.83 14.70 13.37
C ARG A 383 -5.20 15.95 12.58
N LEU A 384 -5.06 17.12 13.20
CA LEU A 384 -5.28 18.39 12.53
C LEU A 384 -3.92 18.99 12.18
N MET A 385 -3.73 19.31 10.91
CA MET A 385 -2.46 19.76 10.36
C MET A 385 -2.59 21.21 9.88
N GLN A 386 -1.52 21.98 10.02
CA GLN A 386 -1.39 23.33 9.48
C GLN A 386 -0.20 23.39 8.52
N GLY A 387 -0.40 23.99 7.35
CA GLY A 387 0.68 24.21 6.38
C GLY A 387 1.58 25.39 6.78
N LYS A 388 2.80 25.09 7.24
CA LYS A 388 3.85 26.09 7.51
C LYS A 388 4.59 26.46 6.22
N GLN A 389 5.80 27.00 6.33
CA GLN A 389 6.58 27.45 5.18
C GLN A 389 6.99 26.29 4.26
N ALA A 390 7.46 25.18 4.84
CA ALA A 390 8.04 24.05 4.09
C ALA A 390 7.43 22.68 4.41
N SER A 391 6.58 22.59 5.45
CA SER A 391 6.01 21.33 5.92
C SER A 391 4.60 21.53 6.48
N PHE A 392 3.91 20.41 6.69
CA PHE A 392 2.72 20.38 7.53
C PHE A 392 3.11 20.03 8.96
N GLU A 393 2.57 20.76 9.93
CA GLU A 393 2.77 20.52 11.35
C GLU A 393 1.44 20.21 12.02
N GLU A 394 1.44 19.25 12.95
CA GLU A 394 0.25 18.92 13.74
C GLU A 394 -0.06 20.06 14.73
N LEU A 395 -1.34 20.47 14.76
CA LEU A 395 -1.87 21.38 15.75
C LEU A 395 -1.92 20.67 17.11
N LYS A 396 -1.12 21.18 18.06
CA LYS A 396 -1.06 20.69 19.44
C LYS A 396 -2.21 21.20 20.29
#